data_AF-A0A938PSD8-F1
#
_entry.id   AF-A0A938PSD8-F1
#
_cell.length_a   1.000
_cell.length_b   1.000
_cell.length_c   1.000
_cell.angle_alpha   90.00
_cell.angle_beta   90.00
_cell.angle_gamma   90.00
#
_symmetry.space_group_name_H-M   'P 1'
#
loop_
_entity.id
_entity.type
_entity.pdbx_description
1 polymer ?
#
loop_
_entity_poly.entity_id
_entity_poly.type
_entity_poly.pdbx_seq_one_letter_code
_entity_poly.pdbx_strand_id
1 'polypeptide(L)'
;MELVTTHAGFEMLLRWGHLLAGVTWIGLLYYFNLVQGEYFKEADGAAKSDAIQKLVPRALWWFRWGAMVTVITGLLIMGMRGGSGSLDIYIGALLGVIMFSNVWLIIWPNQRTVIASATQVANGGQALPEAADALATAGMASRTNALFSVPMLYFMGASTHFPHNFNFFAFLVAALVILALEYNGAYPVLKNVGSLGKLPPGGKINLYNSVKGVIHCGLGLTVILVLIISFIK
;
A
#
# COMPACT_ATOMS: atom_id res chain seq x y z
N MET A 1 33.63 -6.64 -14.97
CA MET A 1 32.29 -6.78 -14.36
C MET A 1 31.63 -5.40 -14.28
N GLU A 2 31.19 -4.86 -15.41
CA GLU A 2 30.66 -3.47 -15.48
C GLU A 2 29.40 -3.26 -14.62
N LEU A 3 28.66 -4.34 -14.33
CA LEU A 3 27.42 -4.33 -13.57
C LEU A 3 27.58 -3.83 -12.11
N VAL A 4 28.74 -4.04 -11.48
CA VAL A 4 28.98 -3.61 -10.07
C VAL A 4 30.04 -2.51 -9.95
N THR A 5 30.70 -2.17 -11.05
CA THR A 5 31.80 -1.20 -11.06
C THR A 5 31.45 0.13 -11.73
N THR A 6 30.26 0.25 -12.32
CA THR A 6 29.80 1.46 -13.00
C THR A 6 28.50 1.97 -12.40
N HIS A 7 28.28 3.28 -12.51
CA HIS A 7 27.03 3.92 -12.09
C HIS A 7 25.81 3.30 -12.78
N ALA A 8 25.88 3.11 -14.09
CA ALA A 8 24.80 2.52 -14.89
C ALA A 8 24.53 1.06 -14.50
N GLY A 9 25.58 0.27 -14.27
CA GLY A 9 25.45 -1.11 -13.80
C GLY A 9 24.76 -1.21 -12.44
N PHE A 10 25.19 -0.38 -11.48
CA PHE A 10 24.59 -0.38 -10.15
C PHE A 10 23.13 0.09 -10.17
N GLU A 11 22.82 1.12 -10.98
CA GLU A 11 21.44 1.58 -11.18
C GLU A 11 20.56 0.46 -11.77
N MET A 12 21.08 -0.32 -12.72
CA MET A 12 20.37 -1.46 -13.29
C MET A 12 20.07 -2.54 -12.25
N LEU A 13 21.03 -2.86 -11.37
CA LEU A 13 20.82 -3.79 -10.26
C LEU A 13 19.73 -3.30 -9.30
N LEU A 14 19.72 -2.01 -8.97
CA LEU A 14 18.67 -1.43 -8.14
C LEU A 14 17.31 -1.50 -8.82
N ARG A 15 17.21 -1.21 -10.12
CA ARG A 15 15.97 -1.33 -10.90
C ARG A 15 15.45 -2.76 -10.94
N TRP A 16 16.33 -3.71 -11.15
CA TRP A 16 15.98 -5.13 -11.14
C TRP A 16 15.46 -5.57 -9.76
N GLY A 17 16.18 -5.22 -8.69
CA GLY A 17 15.75 -5.47 -7.31
C GLY A 17 14.41 -4.80 -6.97
N HIS A 18 14.23 -3.54 -7.40
CA HIS A 18 12.99 -2.78 -7.24
C HIS A 18 11.81 -3.48 -7.90
N LEU A 19 11.97 -3.96 -9.14
CA LEU A 19 10.93 -4.69 -9.87
C LEU A 19 10.57 -6.01 -9.19
N LEU A 20 11.56 -6.84 -8.83
CA LEU A 20 11.31 -8.13 -8.18
C LEU A 20 10.59 -7.97 -6.82
N ALA A 21 11.07 -7.03 -6.01
CA ALA A 21 10.46 -6.71 -4.73
C ALA A 21 9.06 -6.10 -4.91
N GLY A 22 8.89 -5.24 -5.92
CA GLY A 22 7.62 -4.58 -6.23
C GLY A 22 6.56 -5.58 -6.68
N VAL A 23 6.90 -6.52 -7.56
CA VAL A 23 6.01 -7.62 -7.96
C VAL A 23 5.61 -8.47 -6.77
N THR A 24 6.56 -8.80 -5.89
CA THR A 24 6.28 -9.58 -4.67
C THR A 24 5.32 -8.81 -3.74
N TRP A 25 5.58 -7.52 -3.52
CA TRP A 25 4.77 -6.67 -2.66
C TRP A 25 3.35 -6.49 -3.18
N ILE A 26 3.21 -5.99 -4.42
CA ILE A 26 1.92 -5.67 -5.01
C ILE A 26 1.14 -6.96 -5.37
N GLY A 27 1.84 -8.03 -5.75
CA GLY A 27 1.22 -9.34 -5.94
C GLY A 27 0.55 -9.87 -4.67
N LEU A 28 1.24 -9.78 -3.52
CA LEU A 28 0.67 -10.17 -2.23
C LEU A 28 -0.44 -9.22 -1.76
N LEU A 29 -0.33 -7.92 -2.07
CA LEU A 29 -1.42 -6.95 -1.83
C LEU A 29 -2.72 -7.38 -2.54
N TYR A 30 -2.62 -7.77 -3.81
CA TYR A 30 -3.76 -8.26 -4.58
C TYR A 30 -4.25 -9.62 -4.08
N TYR A 31 -3.34 -10.52 -3.70
CA TYR A 31 -3.74 -11.77 -3.05
C TYR A 31 -4.59 -11.51 -1.79
N PHE A 32 -4.16 -10.60 -0.90
CA PHE A 32 -4.92 -10.31 0.32
C PHE A 32 -6.30 -9.71 0.05
N ASN A 33 -6.40 -8.80 -0.93
CA ASN A 33 -7.62 -8.04 -1.17
C ASN A 33 -8.61 -8.72 -2.14
N LEU A 34 -8.11 -9.44 -3.14
CA LEU A 34 -8.93 -10.03 -4.20
C LEU A 34 -9.22 -11.52 -3.97
N VAL A 35 -8.36 -12.22 -3.21
CA VAL A 35 -8.43 -13.69 -3.06
C VAL A 35 -8.66 -14.09 -1.61
N GLN A 36 -7.70 -13.81 -0.72
CA GLN A 36 -7.73 -14.30 0.66
C GLN A 36 -8.96 -13.78 1.43
N GLY A 37 -9.28 -12.49 1.29
CA GLY A 37 -10.42 -11.88 1.97
C GLY A 37 -11.77 -12.49 1.57
N GLU A 38 -11.94 -12.87 0.31
CA GLU A 38 -13.16 -13.52 -0.19
C GLU A 38 -13.21 -14.99 0.24
N TYR A 39 -12.09 -15.72 0.12
CA TYR A 39 -11.98 -17.08 0.64
C TYR A 39 -12.35 -17.17 2.13
N PHE A 40 -11.92 -16.20 2.95
CA PHE A 40 -12.26 -16.14 4.37
C PHE A 40 -13.75 -15.91 4.66
N LYS A 41 -14.58 -15.49 3.70
CA LYS A 41 -16.04 -15.41 3.89
C LYS A 41 -16.70 -16.79 3.77
N GLU A 42 -16.09 -17.68 3.01
CA GLU A 42 -16.61 -19.01 2.69
C GLU A 42 -15.97 -20.11 3.57
N ALA A 43 -14.75 -19.88 4.03
CA ALA A 43 -14.02 -20.83 4.87
C ALA A 43 -14.69 -21.05 6.23
N ASP A 44 -14.74 -22.31 6.66
CA ASP A 44 -15.14 -22.66 8.03
C ASP A 44 -14.14 -22.13 9.08
N GLY A 45 -14.53 -22.22 10.35
CA GLY A 45 -13.73 -21.71 11.46
C GLY A 45 -12.36 -22.38 11.59
N ALA A 46 -12.26 -23.68 11.31
CA ALA A 46 -11.01 -24.44 11.44
C ALA A 46 -10.03 -24.08 10.32
N ALA A 47 -10.49 -24.05 9.07
CA ALA A 47 -9.70 -23.67 7.91
C ALA A 47 -9.22 -22.21 8.01
N LYS A 48 -10.10 -21.29 8.43
CA LYS A 48 -9.74 -19.89 8.67
C LYS A 48 -8.68 -19.76 9.76
N SER A 49 -8.84 -20.48 10.87
CA SER A 49 -7.88 -20.46 11.98
C SER A 49 -6.50 -20.97 11.55
N ASP A 50 -6.45 -22.09 10.81
CA ASP A 50 -5.20 -22.65 10.28
C ASP A 50 -4.49 -21.65 9.34
N ALA A 51 -5.24 -21.04 8.42
CA ALA A 51 -4.71 -20.03 7.51
C ALA A 51 -4.15 -18.81 8.26
N ILE A 52 -4.86 -18.29 9.27
CA ILE A 52 -4.39 -17.14 10.07
C ILE A 52 -3.12 -17.48 10.86
N GLN A 53 -3.00 -18.70 11.37
CA GLN A 53 -1.83 -19.12 12.16
C GLN A 53 -0.61 -19.44 11.29
N LYS A 54 -0.82 -19.97 10.08
CA LYS A 54 0.26 -20.53 9.26
C LYS A 54 0.48 -19.78 7.95
N LEU A 55 -0.57 -19.52 7.19
CA LEU A 55 -0.45 -18.94 5.85
C LEU A 55 -0.23 -17.42 5.91
N VAL A 56 -1.08 -16.72 6.65
CA VAL A 56 -1.08 -15.25 6.77
C VAL A 56 0.26 -14.71 7.26
N PRO A 57 0.91 -15.26 8.31
CA PRO A 57 2.18 -14.71 8.79
C PRO A 57 3.31 -14.84 7.77
N ARG A 58 3.32 -15.93 6.98
CA ARG A 58 4.30 -16.15 5.90
C ARG A 58 4.09 -15.17 4.75
N ALA A 59 2.84 -15.00 4.31
CA ALA A 59 2.49 -14.01 3.29
C ALA A 59 2.83 -12.58 3.76
N LEU A 60 2.51 -12.23 5.01
CA LEU A 60 2.82 -10.93 5.59
C LEU A 60 4.33 -10.67 5.75
N TRP A 61 5.15 -11.71 5.93
CA TRP A 61 6.60 -11.55 5.94
C TRP A 61 7.09 -11.04 4.57
N TRP A 62 6.72 -11.73 3.49
CA TRP A 62 7.13 -11.37 2.13
C TRP A 62 6.54 -10.03 1.70
N PHE A 63 5.29 -9.76 2.09
CA PHE A 63 4.63 -8.49 1.84
C PHE A 63 5.38 -7.30 2.45
N ARG A 64 5.78 -7.39 3.73
CA ARG A 64 6.47 -6.30 4.44
C ARG A 64 7.87 -6.05 3.91
N TRP A 65 8.64 -7.12 3.70
CA TRP A 65 10.02 -6.99 3.24
C TRP A 65 10.11 -6.68 1.75
N GLY A 66 9.17 -7.19 0.94
CA GLY A 66 8.99 -6.74 -0.45
C GLY A 66 8.73 -5.24 -0.51
N ALA A 67 7.85 -4.71 0.35
CA ALA A 67 7.59 -3.27 0.44
C ALA A 67 8.85 -2.47 0.81
N MET A 68 9.59 -2.93 1.83
CA MET A 68 10.82 -2.29 2.29
C MET A 68 11.88 -2.23 1.19
N VAL A 69 12.16 -3.35 0.54
CA VAL A 69 13.16 -3.40 -0.54
C VAL A 69 12.74 -2.52 -1.71
N THR A 70 11.45 -2.54 -2.09
CA THR A 70 10.92 -1.70 -3.18
C THR A 70 11.15 -0.22 -2.88
N VAL A 71 10.75 0.27 -1.70
CA VAL A 71 10.90 1.69 -1.37
C VAL A 71 12.37 2.09 -1.26
N ILE A 72 13.22 1.32 -0.58
CA ILE A 72 14.64 1.63 -0.44
C ILE A 72 15.32 1.70 -1.82
N THR A 73 15.13 0.68 -2.65
CA THR A 73 15.72 0.67 -4.00
C THR A 73 15.19 1.81 -4.87
N GLY A 74 13.91 2.14 -4.76
CA GLY A 74 13.30 3.27 -5.48
C GLY A 74 13.91 4.61 -5.09
N LEU A 75 14.05 4.87 -3.78
CA LEU A 75 14.68 6.09 -3.27
C LEU A 75 16.16 6.18 -3.65
N LEU A 76 16.89 5.05 -3.66
CA LEU A 76 18.28 5.01 -4.12
C LEU A 76 18.39 5.34 -5.62
N ILE A 77 17.51 4.80 -6.46
CA ILE A 77 17.46 5.14 -7.90
C ILE A 77 17.19 6.64 -8.08
N MET A 78 16.22 7.20 -7.35
CA MET A 78 15.93 8.63 -7.42
C MET A 78 17.11 9.49 -6.97
N GLY A 79 17.80 9.08 -5.89
CA GLY A 79 19.00 9.75 -5.40
C GLY A 79 20.15 9.73 -6.40
N MET A 80 20.41 8.59 -7.04
CA MET A 80 21.43 8.44 -8.08
C MET A 80 21.14 9.31 -9.31
N ARG A 81 19.86 9.53 -9.62
CA ARG A 81 19.42 10.41 -10.71
C ARG A 81 19.36 11.88 -10.31
N GLY A 82 19.83 12.25 -9.12
CA GLY A 82 19.84 13.63 -8.61
C GLY A 82 18.45 14.22 -8.39
N GLY A 83 17.43 13.37 -8.18
CA GLY A 83 16.03 13.82 -8.11
C GLY A 83 15.45 14.26 -9.46
N SER A 84 16.13 14.02 -10.59
CA SER A 84 15.51 14.25 -11.90
C SER A 84 14.42 13.19 -12.16
N GLY A 85 13.22 13.63 -12.51
CA GLY A 85 12.08 12.75 -12.74
C GLY A 85 10.86 13.49 -13.31
N SER A 86 10.01 12.78 -14.04
CA SER A 86 8.72 13.30 -14.50
C SER A 86 7.76 13.48 -13.31
N LEU A 87 6.73 14.30 -13.47
CA LEU A 87 5.68 14.39 -12.45
C LEU A 87 5.07 13.01 -12.13
N ASP A 88 4.95 12.13 -13.12
CA ASP A 88 4.44 10.76 -12.97
C ASP A 88 5.27 9.94 -11.97
N ILE A 89 6.62 9.98 -12.06
CA ILE A 89 7.44 9.20 -11.11
C ILE A 89 7.29 9.74 -9.69
N TYR A 90 7.10 11.05 -9.51
CA TYR A 90 6.86 11.66 -8.21
C TYR A 90 5.50 11.27 -7.62
N ILE A 91 4.44 11.22 -8.44
CA ILE A 91 3.12 10.75 -8.00
C ILE A 91 3.17 9.26 -7.65
N GLY A 92 3.81 8.43 -8.49
CA GLY A 92 4.00 7.01 -8.23
C GLY A 92 4.80 6.76 -6.95
N ALA A 93 5.90 7.51 -6.74
CA ALA A 93 6.72 7.42 -5.54
C ALA A 93 5.96 7.85 -4.28
N LEU A 94 5.18 8.93 -4.33
CA LEU A 94 4.35 9.39 -3.21
C LEU A 94 3.35 8.31 -2.78
N LEU A 95 2.60 7.75 -3.74
CA LEU A 95 1.68 6.64 -3.50
C LEU A 95 2.41 5.43 -2.89
N GLY A 96 3.55 5.06 -3.45
CA GLY A 96 4.38 3.97 -2.94
C GLY A 96 4.85 4.18 -1.49
N VAL A 97 5.32 5.37 -1.14
CA VAL A 97 5.77 5.69 0.22
C VAL A 97 4.61 5.66 1.21
N ILE A 98 3.46 6.24 0.87
CA ILE A 98 2.24 6.19 1.71
C ILE A 98 1.82 4.74 1.94
N MET A 99 1.74 3.96 0.85
CA MET A 99 1.38 2.55 0.94
C MET A 99 2.35 1.77 1.82
N PHE A 100 3.65 2.02 1.70
CA PHE A 100 4.68 1.41 2.55
C PHE A 100 4.49 1.78 4.03
N SER A 101 4.20 3.05 4.34
CA SER A 101 3.88 3.49 5.70
C SER A 101 2.69 2.72 6.26
N ASN A 102 1.64 2.51 5.46
CA ASN A 102 0.49 1.70 5.86
C ASN A 102 0.86 0.25 6.17
N VAL A 103 1.74 -0.36 5.36
CA VAL A 103 2.22 -1.73 5.60
C VAL A 103 2.85 -1.87 6.99
N TRP A 104 3.76 -0.97 7.34
CA TRP A 104 4.57 -1.09 8.56
C TRP A 104 3.93 -0.50 9.80
N LEU A 105 3.17 0.60 9.66
CA LEU A 105 2.63 1.36 10.79
C LEU A 105 1.17 0.99 11.11
N ILE A 106 0.40 0.47 10.15
CA ILE A 106 -1.02 0.16 10.34
C ILE A 106 -1.30 -1.33 10.18
N ILE A 107 -1.00 -1.90 9.01
CA ILE A 107 -1.36 -3.28 8.67
C ILE A 107 -0.61 -4.25 9.59
N TRP A 108 0.71 -4.13 9.69
CA TRP A 108 1.51 -5.09 10.46
C TRP A 108 1.18 -5.11 11.96
N PRO A 109 1.13 -3.97 12.69
CA PRO A 109 0.81 -4.00 14.11
C PRO A 109 -0.53 -4.63 14.42
N ASN A 110 -1.57 -4.30 13.63
CA ASN A 110 -2.91 -4.86 13.79
C ASN A 110 -2.97 -6.34 13.42
N GLN A 111 -2.28 -6.77 12.35
CA GLN A 111 -2.20 -8.19 11.99
C GLN A 111 -1.51 -9.03 13.06
N ARG A 112 -0.52 -8.50 13.78
CA ARG A 112 0.08 -9.20 14.93
C ARG A 112 -0.96 -9.50 16.01
N THR A 113 -1.84 -8.56 16.33
CA THR A 113 -2.93 -8.76 17.29
C THR A 113 -3.90 -9.85 16.82
N VAL A 114 -4.28 -9.82 15.55
CA VAL A 114 -5.15 -10.85 14.94
C VAL A 114 -4.52 -12.24 15.01
N ILE A 115 -3.24 -12.35 14.63
CA ILE A 115 -2.49 -13.62 14.66
C ILE A 115 -2.34 -14.11 16.10
N ALA A 116 -2.01 -13.24 17.05
CA ALA A 116 -1.88 -13.59 18.47
C ALA A 116 -3.21 -14.12 19.02
N SER A 117 -4.33 -13.45 18.71
CA SER A 117 -5.66 -13.89 19.11
C SER A 117 -6.02 -15.25 18.52
N ALA A 118 -5.72 -15.50 17.24
CA ALA A 118 -6.00 -16.78 16.60
C ALA A 118 -5.18 -17.92 17.23
N THR A 119 -3.90 -17.69 17.50
CA THR A 119 -3.03 -18.65 18.19
C THR A 119 -3.51 -18.93 19.61
N GLN A 120 -3.96 -17.91 20.35
CA GLN A 120 -4.50 -18.08 21.70
C GLN A 120 -5.76 -18.94 21.71
N VAL A 121 -6.70 -18.69 20.79
CA VAL A 121 -7.92 -19.49 20.64
C VAL A 121 -7.60 -20.94 20.27
N ALA A 122 -6.64 -21.16 19.37
CA ALA A 122 -6.23 -22.50 18.98
C ALA A 122 -5.60 -23.31 20.12
N ASN A 123 -5.00 -22.63 21.11
CA ASN A 123 -4.46 -23.23 22.32
C ASN A 123 -5.49 -23.37 23.46
N GLY A 124 -6.78 -23.17 23.17
CA GLY A 124 -7.87 -23.31 24.15
C GLY A 124 -8.16 -22.06 24.99
N GLY A 125 -7.55 -20.92 24.66
CA GLY A 125 -7.83 -19.64 25.30
C GLY A 125 -9.02 -18.89 24.66
N GLN A 126 -9.36 -17.73 25.22
CA GLN A 126 -10.37 -16.83 24.62
C GLN A 126 -9.73 -15.90 23.58
N ALA A 127 -10.53 -15.41 22.63
CA ALA A 127 -10.09 -14.40 21.67
C ALA A 127 -9.78 -13.06 22.37
N LEU A 128 -8.80 -12.32 21.86
CA LEU A 128 -8.51 -10.97 22.35
C LEU A 128 -9.68 -10.03 21.98
N PRO A 129 -10.21 -9.24 22.95
CA PRO A 129 -11.33 -8.33 22.70
C PRO A 129 -11.10 -7.37 21.52
N GLU A 130 -9.87 -6.90 21.36
CA GLU A 130 -9.45 -5.95 20.32
C GLU A 130 -9.20 -6.57 18.94
N ALA A 131 -9.22 -7.90 18.81
CA ALA A 131 -8.82 -8.58 17.57
C ALA A 131 -9.74 -8.23 16.38
N ALA A 132 -11.04 -8.06 16.63
CA ALA A 132 -12.01 -7.70 15.60
C ALA A 132 -11.75 -6.29 15.04
N ASP A 133 -11.52 -5.32 15.93
CA ASP A 133 -11.22 -3.93 15.55
C ASP A 133 -9.85 -3.81 14.85
N ALA A 134 -8.86 -4.59 15.31
CA ALA A 134 -7.56 -4.69 14.67
C ALA A 134 -7.69 -5.25 13.23
N LEU A 135 -8.47 -6.32 13.04
CA LEU A 135 -8.73 -6.89 11.72
C LEU A 135 -9.42 -5.88 10.78
N ALA A 136 -10.43 -5.18 11.28
CA ALA A 136 -11.14 -4.14 10.53
C ALA A 136 -10.19 -3.01 10.08
N THR A 137 -9.34 -2.55 11.01
CA THR A 137 -8.33 -1.50 10.76
C THR A 137 -7.30 -1.94 9.73
N ALA A 138 -6.71 -3.13 9.89
CA ALA A 138 -5.76 -3.69 8.92
C ALA A 138 -6.39 -3.88 7.54
N GLY A 139 -7.65 -4.35 7.50
CA GLY A 139 -8.39 -4.55 6.26
C GLY A 139 -8.67 -3.24 5.51
N MET A 140 -9.05 -2.18 6.23
CA MET A 140 -9.29 -0.87 5.62
C MET A 140 -8.01 -0.25 5.03
N ALA A 141 -6.90 -0.32 5.77
CA ALA A 141 -5.60 0.15 5.27
C ALA A 141 -5.12 -0.68 4.05
N SER A 142 -5.31 -2.01 4.09
CA SER A 142 -4.97 -2.90 2.97
C SER A 142 -5.78 -2.58 1.71
N ARG A 143 -7.09 -2.31 1.84
CA ARG A 143 -7.94 -1.90 0.72
C ARG A 143 -7.58 -0.53 0.17
N THR A 144 -7.20 0.41 1.04
CA THR A 144 -6.70 1.73 0.62
C THR A 144 -5.40 1.57 -0.20
N ASN A 145 -4.48 0.71 0.25
CA ASN A 145 -3.28 0.38 -0.52
C ASN A 145 -3.61 -0.27 -1.87
N ALA A 146 -4.56 -1.20 -1.93
CA ALA A 146 -4.96 -1.85 -3.18
C ALA A 146 -5.63 -0.88 -4.16
N LEU A 147 -6.35 0.11 -3.66
CA LEU A 147 -6.90 1.20 -4.47
C LEU A 147 -5.74 2.06 -5.02
N PHE A 148 -4.78 2.45 -4.18
CA PHE A 148 -3.64 3.28 -4.57
C PHE A 148 -2.64 2.59 -5.49
N SER A 149 -2.53 1.26 -5.43
CA SER A 149 -1.62 0.52 -6.32
C SER A 149 -2.01 0.67 -7.80
N VAL A 150 -3.29 0.91 -8.11
CA VAL A 150 -3.78 1.08 -9.48
C VAL A 150 -3.18 2.34 -10.15
N PRO A 151 -3.37 3.57 -9.63
CA PRO A 151 -2.71 4.75 -10.17
C PRO A 151 -1.19 4.69 -10.02
N MET A 152 -0.67 4.11 -8.93
CA MET A 152 0.78 4.00 -8.73
C MET A 152 1.44 3.22 -9.86
N LEU A 153 0.92 2.04 -10.22
CA LEU A 153 1.44 1.24 -11.33
C LEU A 153 1.30 1.97 -12.67
N TYR A 154 0.18 2.67 -12.89
CA TYR A 154 -0.01 3.49 -14.08
C TYR A 154 1.07 4.56 -14.21
N PHE A 155 1.28 5.39 -13.18
CA PHE A 155 2.22 6.51 -13.25
C PHE A 155 3.68 6.04 -13.32
N MET A 156 4.04 4.98 -12.61
CA MET A 156 5.38 4.40 -12.72
C MET A 156 5.65 3.88 -14.14
N GLY A 157 4.68 3.21 -14.77
CA GLY A 157 4.78 2.80 -16.17
C GLY A 157 4.77 3.97 -17.16
N ALA A 158 3.92 4.96 -16.95
CA ALA A 158 3.78 6.14 -17.80
C ALA A 158 5.04 7.01 -17.81
N SER A 159 5.81 7.04 -16.71
CA SER A 159 7.00 7.90 -16.57
C SER A 159 8.04 7.81 -17.68
N THR A 160 8.10 6.70 -18.42
CA THR A 160 9.04 6.51 -19.55
C THR A 160 8.38 6.66 -20.91
N HIS A 161 7.05 6.51 -21.01
CA HIS A 161 6.32 6.47 -22.29
C HIS A 161 5.46 7.70 -22.54
N PHE A 162 4.93 8.31 -21.48
CA PHE A 162 4.06 9.49 -21.50
C PHE A 162 4.42 10.45 -20.36
N PRO A 163 5.69 10.90 -20.25
CA PRO A 163 6.11 11.72 -19.12
C PRO A 163 5.49 13.12 -19.15
N HIS A 164 5.04 13.57 -17.99
CA HIS A 164 4.65 14.94 -17.74
C HIS A 164 5.83 15.72 -17.13
N ASN A 165 6.02 16.96 -17.57
CA ASN A 165 6.96 17.87 -16.94
C ASN A 165 6.57 18.11 -15.48
N PHE A 166 7.57 18.26 -14.61
CA PHE A 166 7.31 18.52 -13.21
C PHE A 166 6.58 19.87 -13.04
N ASN A 167 5.43 19.83 -12.39
CA ASN A 167 4.65 21.00 -12.00
C ASN A 167 4.31 20.91 -10.52
N PHE A 168 4.81 21.86 -9.73
CA PHE A 168 4.65 21.84 -8.28
C PHE A 168 3.18 21.99 -7.84
N PHE A 169 2.41 22.85 -8.51
CA PHE A 169 1.01 23.08 -8.14
C PHE A 169 0.15 21.86 -8.49
N ALA A 170 0.33 21.26 -9.66
CA ALA A 170 -0.32 20.01 -10.03
C ALA A 170 0.04 18.86 -9.06
N PHE A 171 1.31 18.78 -8.66
CA PHE A 171 1.77 17.82 -7.65
C PHE A 171 1.06 18.03 -6.30
N LEU A 172 0.96 19.28 -5.82
CA LEU A 172 0.28 19.58 -4.55
C LEU A 172 -1.20 19.21 -4.60
N VAL A 173 -1.91 19.54 -5.68
CA VAL A 173 -3.33 19.19 -5.84
C VAL A 173 -3.51 17.67 -5.86
N ALA A 174 -2.68 16.94 -6.61
CA ALA A 174 -2.69 15.49 -6.63
C ALA A 174 -2.39 14.89 -5.24
N ALA A 175 -1.38 15.42 -4.54
CA ALA A 175 -1.02 14.99 -3.20
C ALA A 175 -2.16 15.21 -2.19
N LEU A 176 -2.89 16.32 -2.27
CA LEU A 176 -4.04 16.59 -1.41
C LEU A 176 -5.17 15.58 -1.63
N VAL A 177 -5.47 15.21 -2.89
CA VAL A 177 -6.46 14.18 -3.21
C VAL A 177 -6.04 12.82 -2.62
N ILE A 178 -4.76 12.45 -2.80
CA ILE A 178 -4.20 11.20 -2.27
C ILE A 178 -4.29 11.19 -0.73
N LEU A 179 -3.85 12.27 -0.08
CA LEU A 179 -3.86 12.39 1.38
C LEU A 179 -5.27 12.41 1.97
N ALA A 180 -6.26 12.96 1.26
CA ALA A 180 -7.65 12.92 1.70
C ALA A 180 -8.21 11.48 1.71
N LEU A 181 -7.88 10.67 0.70
CA LEU A 181 -8.25 9.25 0.67
C LEU A 181 -7.46 8.43 1.69
N GLU A 182 -6.17 8.72 1.85
CA GLU A 182 -5.31 8.08 2.85
C GLU A 182 -5.83 8.36 4.26
N TYR A 183 -6.22 9.61 4.53
CA TYR A 183 -6.81 10.00 5.81
C TYR A 183 -8.02 9.14 6.15
N ASN A 184 -8.86 8.79 5.18
CA ASN A 184 -9.98 7.87 5.41
C ASN A 184 -9.51 6.49 5.85
N GLY A 185 -8.52 5.91 5.16
CA GLY A 185 -7.98 4.58 5.48
C GLY A 185 -7.22 4.51 6.80
N ALA A 186 -6.46 5.56 7.13
CA ALA A 186 -5.64 5.63 8.33
C ALA A 186 -6.37 6.15 9.57
N TYR A 187 -7.55 6.77 9.42
CA TYR A 187 -8.31 7.36 10.52
C TYR A 187 -8.46 6.47 11.77
N PRO A 188 -8.75 5.16 11.67
CA PRO A 188 -8.90 4.31 12.86
C PRO A 188 -7.65 4.26 13.77
N VAL A 189 -6.46 4.49 13.20
CA VAL A 189 -5.22 4.63 13.95
C VAL A 189 -4.97 6.09 14.34
N LEU A 190 -5.13 7.02 13.40
CA LEU A 190 -4.83 8.44 13.61
C LEU A 190 -5.66 9.07 14.74
N LYS A 191 -6.90 8.63 14.93
CA LYS A 191 -7.76 9.11 16.02
C LYS A 191 -7.16 8.89 17.42
N ASN A 192 -6.26 7.91 17.56
CA ASN A 192 -5.59 7.57 18.81
C ASN A 192 -4.21 8.26 18.96
N VAL A 193 -3.82 9.10 18.00
CA VAL A 193 -2.50 9.77 17.98
C VAL A 193 -2.67 11.23 18.41
N GLY A 194 -2.31 11.55 19.65
CA GLY A 194 -2.13 12.92 20.19
C GLY A 194 -2.96 14.02 19.52
N SER A 195 -2.29 14.94 18.82
CA SER A 195 -2.92 16.07 18.12
C SER A 195 -3.76 15.66 16.90
N LEU A 196 -3.47 14.53 16.27
CA LEU A 196 -4.23 14.00 15.12
C LEU A 196 -5.61 13.45 15.55
N GLY A 197 -5.77 13.08 16.82
CA GLY A 197 -7.06 12.74 17.43
C GLY A 197 -8.06 13.89 17.47
N LYS A 198 -7.61 15.13 17.28
CA LYS A 198 -8.47 16.33 17.21
C LYS A 198 -9.03 16.59 15.80
N LEU A 199 -8.58 15.84 14.79
CA LEU A 199 -9.05 16.01 13.42
C LEU A 199 -10.52 15.53 13.27
N PRO A 200 -11.28 16.10 12.31
CA PRO A 200 -12.67 15.74 12.08
C PRO A 200 -12.86 14.24 11.85
N PRO A 201 -14.00 13.63 12.23
CA PRO A 201 -14.19 12.20 12.06
C PRO A 201 -14.06 11.71 10.61
N GLY A 202 -13.01 10.93 10.32
CA GLY A 202 -12.77 10.24 9.05
C GLY A 202 -13.22 8.78 9.07
N GLY A 203 -12.74 7.97 8.11
CA GLY A 203 -13.05 6.53 8.02
C GLY A 203 -14.48 6.20 7.63
N LYS A 204 -15.23 7.18 7.11
CA LYS A 204 -16.64 7.04 6.72
C LYS A 204 -16.84 6.81 5.22
N ILE A 205 -15.79 6.95 4.41
CA ILE A 205 -15.86 6.70 2.97
C ILE A 205 -15.87 5.19 2.77
N ASN A 206 -17.04 4.67 2.43
CA ASN A 206 -17.29 3.24 2.23
C ASN A 206 -17.25 2.79 0.76
N LEU A 207 -16.79 3.66 -0.14
CA LEU A 207 -16.81 3.44 -1.60
C LEU A 207 -15.98 2.22 -2.04
N TYR A 208 -14.95 1.85 -1.27
CA TYR A 208 -14.00 0.79 -1.59
C TYR A 208 -13.94 -0.31 -0.52
N ASN A 209 -15.05 -0.58 0.18
CA ASN A 209 -15.15 -1.68 1.14
C ASN A 209 -15.37 -3.06 0.50
N SER A 210 -15.50 -3.14 -0.83
CA SER A 210 -15.65 -4.37 -1.59
C SER A 210 -14.60 -4.47 -2.68
N VAL A 211 -14.37 -5.69 -3.21
CA VAL A 211 -13.46 -5.92 -4.35
C VAL A 211 -13.81 -5.02 -5.54
N LYS A 212 -15.09 -5.00 -5.93
CA LYS A 212 -15.57 -4.12 -7.03
C LYS A 212 -15.32 -2.65 -6.72
N GLY A 213 -15.58 -2.23 -5.48
CA GLY A 213 -15.34 -0.86 -5.03
C GLY A 213 -13.87 -0.46 -5.15
N VAL A 214 -12.94 -1.31 -4.71
CA VAL A 214 -11.49 -1.09 -4.85
C VAL A 214 -11.10 -0.92 -6.33
N ILE A 215 -11.60 -1.80 -7.21
CA ILE A 215 -11.29 -1.75 -8.65
C ILE A 215 -11.81 -0.45 -9.28
N HIS A 216 -13.11 -0.14 -9.10
CA HIS A 216 -13.72 1.04 -9.72
C HIS A 216 -13.14 2.34 -9.17
N CYS A 217 -12.94 2.43 -7.84
CA CYS A 217 -12.36 3.61 -7.22
C CYS A 217 -10.88 3.76 -7.58
N GLY A 218 -10.14 2.67 -7.73
CA GLY A 218 -8.75 2.69 -8.17
C GLY A 218 -8.62 3.25 -9.59
N LEU A 219 -9.43 2.75 -10.53
CA LEU A 219 -9.49 3.28 -11.90
C LEU A 219 -9.96 4.73 -11.95
N GLY A 220 -11.00 5.07 -11.17
CA GLY A 220 -11.50 6.44 -11.06
C GLY A 220 -10.45 7.41 -10.52
N LEU A 221 -9.71 7.00 -9.49
CA LEU A 221 -8.59 7.78 -8.95
C LEU A 221 -7.48 7.96 -10.01
N THR A 222 -7.14 6.92 -10.78
CA THR A 222 -6.18 7.05 -11.88
C THR A 222 -6.61 8.13 -12.86
N VAL A 223 -7.88 8.10 -13.31
CA VAL A 223 -8.40 9.13 -14.23
C VAL A 223 -8.31 10.52 -13.60
N ILE A 224 -8.75 10.69 -12.35
CA ILE A 224 -8.69 11.98 -11.65
C ILE A 224 -7.25 12.51 -11.59
N LEU A 225 -6.30 11.67 -11.19
CA LEU A 225 -4.89 12.07 -11.08
C LEU A 225 -4.28 12.40 -12.44
N VAL A 226 -4.62 11.64 -13.49
CA VAL A 226 -4.19 11.95 -14.88
C VAL A 226 -4.72 13.32 -15.30
N LEU A 227 -6.01 13.59 -15.10
CA LEU A 227 -6.61 14.88 -15.44
C LEU A 227 -5.94 16.03 -14.69
N ILE A 228 -5.65 15.86 -13.39
CA ILE A 228 -4.94 16.85 -12.58
C ILE A 228 -3.58 17.17 -13.20
N ILE A 229 -2.75 16.17 -13.49
CA ILE A 229 -1.39 16.42 -13.98
C ILE A 229 -1.33 16.88 -15.44
N SER A 230 -2.34 16.55 -16.25
CA SER A 230 -2.39 16.95 -17.66
C SER A 230 -2.95 18.35 -17.89
N PHE A 231 -3.85 18.83 -17.02
CA PHE A 231 -4.58 20.09 -17.27
C PHE A 231 -4.22 21.24 -16.32
N ILE A 232 -3.61 20.96 -15.17
CA ILE A 232 -3.12 22.02 -14.27
C ILE A 232 -1.76 22.51 -14.75
N LYS A 233 -1.65 23.82 -14.98
CA LYS A 233 -0.43 24.51 -15.42
C LYS A 233 0.12 25.42 -14.33
#